data_AF-A0A1N6W0S2-F1
#
_entry.id   AF-A0A1N6W0S2-F1
#
_cell.length_a   1.000
_cell.length_b   1.000
_cell.length_c   1.000
_cell.angle_alpha   90.00
_cell.angle_beta   90.00
_cell.angle_gamma   90.00
#
_symmetry.space_group_name_H-M   'P 1'
#
loop_
_entity.id
_entity.type
_entity.pdbx_description
1 polymer ?
#
loop_
_entity_poly.entity_id
_entity_poly.type
_entity_poly.pdbx_seq_one_letter_code
_entity_poly.pdbx_strand_id
1 'polypeptide(L)' 'MKGSVILFNDENEMTIIEDVEEEIYENIKEQAGTDHCIVTLDDQTVDFGHVSPVYWREGNIHTD' A
#
# COMPACT_ATOMS: atom_id res chain seq x y z
N MET A 1 -9.64 10.52 2.61
CA MET A 1 -9.63 10.72 1.14
C MET A 1 -8.95 9.50 0.57
N LYS A 2 -9.45 8.96 -0.55
CA LYS A 2 -8.90 7.73 -1.12
C LYS A 2 -7.77 8.00 -2.10
N GLY A 3 -6.88 7.02 -2.24
CA GLY A 3 -5.71 7.10 -3.11
C GLY A 3 -5.21 5.73 -3.54
N SER A 4 -4.01 5.72 -4.09
CA SER A 4 -3.30 4.51 -4.48
C SER A 4 -2.05 4.33 -3.62
N VAL A 5 -1.84 3.12 -3.13
CA VAL A 5 -0.61 2.70 -2.47
C VAL A 5 0.25 1.93 -3.47
N ILE A 6 1.55 2.23 -3.51
CA ILE A 6 2.53 1.53 -4.35
C ILE A 6 3.55 0.88 -3.43
N LEU A 7 3.70 -0.43 -3.53
CA LEU A 7 4.57 -1.27 -2.71
C LEU A 7 5.65 -1.92 -3.57
N PHE A 8 6.83 -2.13 -3.00
CA PHE A 8 7.89 -2.95 -3.60
C PHE A 8 8.31 -4.04 -2.62
N ASN A 9 8.48 -5.27 -3.12
CA ASN A 9 9.08 -6.37 -2.36
C ASN A 9 10.60 -6.47 -2.60
N ASP A 10 11.26 -7.46 -1.97
CA ASP A 10 12.70 -7.69 -2.09
C ASP A 10 13.16 -8.07 -3.51
N GLU A 11 12.26 -8.58 -4.33
CA GLU A 11 12.51 -8.89 -5.74
C GLU A 11 12.30 -7.68 -6.67
N ASN A 12 11.98 -6.51 -6.10
CA ASN A 12 11.57 -5.28 -6.80
C ASN A 12 10.26 -5.44 -7.61
N GLU A 13 9.43 -6.41 -7.27
CA GLU A 13 8.09 -6.51 -7.83
C GLU A 13 7.21 -5.41 -7.23
N MET A 14 6.51 -4.70 -8.11
CA MET A 14 5.65 -3.60 -7.76
C MET A 14 4.20 -4.06 -7.62
N THR A 15 3.57 -3.72 -6.50
CA THR A 15 2.12 -3.89 -6.30
C THR A 15 1.46 -2.52 -6.16
N ILE A 16 0.34 -2.32 -6.87
CA ILE A 16 -0.48 -1.11 -6.76
C ILE A 16 -1.83 -1.51 -6.17
N ILE A 17 -2.22 -0.83 -5.10
CA ILE A 17 -3.53 -1.00 -4.45
C ILE A 17 -4.27 0.31 -4.64
N GLU A 18 -5.42 0.27 -5.32
CA GLU A 18 -6.26 1.43 -5.59
C GLU A 18 -7.43 1.52 -4.60
N ASP A 19 -8.08 2.68 -4.55
CA ASP A 19 -9.25 2.95 -3.70
C ASP A 19 -8.99 2.74 -2.20
N VAL A 20 -7.75 2.96 -1.78
CA VAL A 20 -7.27 2.76 -0.40
C VAL A 20 -7.58 3.99 0.44
N GLU A 21 -8.09 3.80 1.66
CA GLU A 21 -8.21 4.88 2.64
C GLU A 21 -6.83 5.26 3.19
N GLU A 22 -6.60 6.55 3.44
CA GLU A 22 -5.32 7.06 3.95
C GLU A 22 -4.86 6.36 5.25
N GLU A 23 -5.80 5.97 6.12
CA GLU A 23 -5.50 5.20 7.34
C GLU A 23 -4.86 3.85 7.04
N ILE A 24 -5.31 3.17 5.98
CA ILE A 24 -4.71 1.90 5.53
C ILE A 24 -3.29 2.14 5.02
N TYR A 25 -3.05 3.24 4.29
CA TYR A 25 -1.70 3.59 3.85
C TYR A 25 -0.75 3.85 5.02
N GLU A 26 -1.17 4.63 6.02
CA GLU A 26 -0.32 4.87 7.19
C GLU A 26 -0.06 3.55 7.96
N ASN A 27 -1.05 2.66 8.06
CA ASN A 27 -0.84 1.33 8.63
C ASN A 27 0.18 0.46 7.85
N ILE A 28 0.16 0.52 6.51
CA ILE A 28 1.14 -0.16 5.66
C ILE A 28 2.54 0.42 5.88
N LYS A 29 2.63 1.76 5.90
CA LYS A 29 3.89 2.48 6.04
C LYS A 29 4.54 2.28 7.40
N GLU A 30 3.76 2.12 8.48
CA GLU A 30 4.26 1.74 9.80
C GLU A 30 4.86 0.33 9.82
N GLN A 31 4.34 -0.57 8.96
CA GLN A 31 4.84 -1.93 8.78
C GLN A 31 5.96 -2.02 7.73
N ALA A 32 6.29 -0.94 7.02
CA ALA A 32 7.31 -0.99 5.99
C ALA A 32 8.67 -1.40 6.59
N GLY A 33 9.33 -2.37 5.96
CA GLY A 33 10.60 -2.93 6.44
C GLY A 33 10.48 -4.03 7.52
N THR A 34 9.28 -4.47 7.89
CA THR A 34 9.08 -5.69 8.69
C THR A 34 9.03 -6.93 7.77
N ASP A 35 9.26 -8.12 8.33
CA ASP A 35 9.21 -9.38 7.56
C ASP A 35 7.83 -9.65 6.94
N HIS A 36 6.76 -9.10 7.54
CA HIS A 36 5.38 -9.27 7.12
C HIS A 36 4.60 -7.97 7.28
N CYS A 37 4.05 -7.48 6.17
CA CYS A 37 3.07 -6.39 6.12
C CYS A 37 1.68 -6.99 5.89
N ILE A 38 0.84 -6.97 6.92
CA ILE A 38 -0.49 -7.56 6.92
C ILE A 38 -1.53 -6.45 6.98
N VAL A 39 -2.48 -6.49 6.04
CA VAL A 39 -3.50 -5.46 5.86
C VAL A 39 -4.84 -6.11 5.63
N THR A 40 -5.89 -5.55 6.22
CA THR A 40 -7.27 -5.90 5.86
C THR A 40 -7.80 -4.92 4.83
N LEU A 41 -8.11 -5.41 3.63
CA LEU A 41 -8.70 -4.69 2.50
C LEU A 41 -10.02 -5.35 2.15
N ASP A 42 -11.12 -4.59 2.10
CA ASP A 42 -12.46 -5.11 1.77
C ASP A 42 -12.85 -6.38 2.53
N ASP A 43 -12.65 -6.38 3.86
CA ASP A 43 -12.86 -7.53 4.76
C ASP A 43 -11.99 -8.76 4.47
N GLN A 44 -11.00 -8.65 3.60
CA GLN A 44 -10.01 -9.69 3.32
C GLN A 44 -8.65 -9.32 3.90
N THR A 45 -8.04 -10.23 4.66
CA THR A 45 -6.67 -10.08 5.13
C THR A 45 -5.69 -10.54 4.06
N VAL A 46 -4.78 -9.66 3.68
CA VAL A 46 -3.69 -9.91 2.73
C VAL A 46 -2.36 -9.74 3.45
N ASP A 47 -1.44 -10.66 3.22
CA ASP A 47 -0.05 -10.57 3.67
C ASP A 47 0.82 -10.28 2.45
N PHE A 48 1.45 -9.10 2.44
CA PHE A 48 2.35 -8.67 1.37
C PHE A 48 3.80 -9.12 1.59
N GLY A 49 4.10 -9.82 2.69
CA GLY A 49 5.47 -10.14 3.09
C GLY A 49 6.28 -8.88 3.40
N HIS A 50 7.59 -8.94 3.19
CA HIS A 50 8.45 -7.77 3.34
C HIS A 50 8.24 -6.78 2.20
N VAL A 51 7.88 -5.54 2.56
CA VAL A 51 7.69 -4.43 1.62
C VAL A 51 8.49 -3.20 2.04
N SER A 52 9.27 -2.66 1.11
CA SER A 52 9.99 -1.39 1.24
C SER A 52 10.65 -1.03 -0.11
N PRO A 53 10.48 0.18 -0.65
CA PRO A 53 9.71 1.31 -0.12
C PRO A 53 8.20 1.22 -0.37
N VAL A 54 7.44 2.07 0.34
CA VAL A 54 5.98 2.25 0.19
C VAL A 54 5.71 3.71 -0.20
N TYR A 55 4.87 3.94 -1.20
CA TYR A 55 4.48 5.27 -1.67
C TYR A 55 2.96 5.46 -1.69
N TRP A 56 2.54 6.73 -1.58
CA TRP A 56 1.14 7.16 -1.68
C TRP A 56 0.94 8.13 -2.84
N ARG A 57 -0.17 7.95 -3.56
CA ARG A 57 -0.66 8.88 -4.56
C ARG A 57 -2.12 9.22 -4.23
N GLU A 58 -2.41 10.50 -4.01
CA GLU A 58 -3.79 10.96 -3.82
C GLU A 58 -4.64 10.69 -5.07
N GLY A 59 -5.90 10.26 -4.88
CA GLY A 59 -6.82 9.88 -5.95
C GLY A 59 -7.32 11.04 -6.83
N ASN A 60 -6.82 12.27 -6.65
CA ASN A 60 -7.14 13.39 -7.54
C ASN A 60 -6.34 13.28 -8.84
N ILE A 61 -6.78 12.42 -9.75
CA ILE A 61 -6.30 12.41 -11.12
C ILE A 61 -6.91 13.62 -11.85
N HIS A 62 -6.22 14.75 -11.84
CA HIS A 62 -6.47 15.77 -12.85
C HIS A 62 -5.92 15.23 -14.18
N THR A 63 -6.83 14.79 -15.04
CA THR A 63 -6.53 14.62 -16.46
C THR A 63 -6.82 15.98 -17.12
N ASP A 64 -5.76 16.71 -17.48
CA ASP A 64 -5.85 17.80 -18.47
C ASP A 64 -6.06 17.22 -19.87
#